data_AF-A0A497RQX0-F1
#
_entry.id   AF-A0A497RQX0-F1
#
_cell.length_a   1.000
_cell.length_b   1.000
_cell.length_c   1.000
_cell.angle_alpha   90.00
_cell.angle_beta   90.00
_cell.angle_gamma   90.00
#
_symmetry.space_group_name_H-M   'P 1'
#
loop_
_entity.id
_entity.type
_entity.pdbx_description
1 polymer ?
#
loop_
_entity_poly.entity_id
_entity_poly.type
_entity_poly.pdbx_seq_one_letter_code
_entity_poly.pdbx_strand_id
1 'polypeptide(L)' 'MVKVIGRGTSAVRDFIARCKRAGGIPQLVTHYKGKPWSEWTGIPGAILVRCWGRAKEVPGGIIGDVPSDVVEELKAEI' A
#
# COMPACT_ATOMS: atom_id res chain seq x y z
N MET A 1 -5.51 8.48 -12.34
CA MET A 1 -6.16 8.16 -11.04
C MET A 1 -5.59 6.83 -10.56
N VAL A 2 -5.09 6.74 -9.33
CA VAL A 2 -4.53 5.47 -8.82
C VAL A 2 -5.67 4.50 -8.51
N LYS A 3 -5.57 3.25 -8.96
CA LYS A 3 -6.62 2.24 -8.78
C LYS A 3 -6.67 1.74 -7.33
N VAL A 4 -7.86 1.62 -6.75
CA VAL A 4 -8.07 0.89 -5.49
C VAL A 4 -8.03 -0.61 -5.78
N ILE A 5 -7.18 -1.35 -5.07
CA ILE A 5 -6.92 -2.78 -5.31
C ILE A 5 -7.31 -3.68 -4.13
N GLY A 6 -7.73 -3.09 -3.00
CA GLY A 6 -8.16 -3.85 -1.83
C GLY A 6 -8.44 -2.94 -0.63
N ARG A 7 -8.87 -3.56 0.48
CA ARG A 7 -9.18 -2.89 1.74
C ARG A 7 -8.70 -3.69 2.95
N GLY A 8 -8.35 -2.99 4.01
CA GLY A 8 -7.96 -3.57 5.29
C GLY A 8 -6.60 -4.25 5.30
N THR A 9 -6.23 -4.79 6.46
CA THR A 9 -4.94 -5.45 6.70
C THR A 9 -4.77 -6.74 5.89
N SER A 10 -5.84 -7.44 5.58
CA SER A 10 -5.82 -8.63 4.73
C SER A 10 -5.30 -8.31 3.33
N ALA A 11 -5.81 -7.24 2.69
CA ALA A 11 -5.34 -6.82 1.37
C ALA A 11 -3.86 -6.42 1.38
N VAL A 12 -3.39 -5.79 2.47
CA VAL A 12 -1.96 -5.45 2.65
C VAL A 12 -1.12 -6.72 2.69
N ARG A 13 -1.49 -7.69 3.54
CA ARG A 13 -0.79 -8.98 3.66
C ARG A 13 -0.78 -9.74 2.34
N ASP A 14 -1.91 -9.79 1.64
CA ASP A 14 -2.04 -10.46 0.35
C ASP A 14 -1.18 -9.81 -0.73
N PHE A 15 -1.11 -8.47 -0.75
CA PHE A 15 -0.22 -7.76 -1.66
C PHE A 15 1.25 -8.07 -1.39
N ILE A 16 1.68 -7.98 -0.13
CA ILE A 16 3.05 -8.30 0.30
C ILE A 16 3.40 -9.73 -0.12
N ALA A 17 2.51 -10.69 0.15
CA ALA A 17 2.74 -12.09 -0.15
C ALA A 17 2.86 -12.33 -1.66
N ARG A 18 2.00 -11.71 -2.49
CA ARG A 18 2.10 -11.79 -3.95
C ARG A 18 3.39 -11.19 -4.48
N CYS A 19 3.78 -10.01 -3.98
CA CYS A 19 5.01 -9.35 -4.40
C CYS A 19 6.25 -10.20 -4.06
N LYS A 20 6.33 -10.71 -2.82
CA LYS A 20 7.41 -11.61 -2.39
C LYS A 20 7.46 -12.90 -3.20
N ARG A 21 6.30 -13.53 -3.49
CA ARG A 21 6.23 -14.74 -4.35
C ARG A 21 6.71 -14.49 -5.77
N ALA A 22 6.51 -13.29 -6.30
CA ALA A 22 7.04 -12.88 -7.60
C ALA A 22 8.56 -12.56 -7.57
N GLY A 23 9.20 -12.57 -6.40
CA GLY A 23 10.60 -12.18 -6.23
C GLY A 23 10.82 -10.66 -6.29
N GLY A 24 9.80 -9.86 -5.99
CA GLY A 24 9.89 -8.41 -5.89
C GLY A 24 10.00 -7.91 -4.46
N ILE A 25 10.23 -6.61 -4.30
CA ILE A 25 10.31 -5.94 -3.00
C ILE A 25 9.02 -5.13 -2.77
N PRO A 26 8.19 -5.49 -1.78
CA PRO A 26 6.98 -4.74 -1.47
C PRO A 26 7.33 -3.37 -0.90
N GLN A 27 6.71 -2.33 -1.43
CA GLN A 27 6.82 -0.95 -0.93
C GLN A 27 5.44 -0.49 -0.50
N LEU A 28 5.34 -0.05 0.75
CA LEU A 28 4.12 0.47 1.37
C LEU A 28 4.38 1.95 1.61
N VAL A 29 3.62 2.82 0.94
CA VAL A 29 3.84 4.26 0.95
C VAL A 29 2.62 4.91 1.59
N THR A 30 2.80 5.42 2.79
CA THR A 30 1.73 6.02 3.60
C THR A 30 1.48 7.49 3.23
N HIS A 31 2.49 8.18 2.70
CA HIS A 31 2.40 9.60 2.33
C HIS A 31 2.91 9.89 0.93
N TYR A 32 2.38 10.98 0.38
CA TYR A 32 2.87 11.60 -0.84
C TYR A 32 2.92 13.11 -0.66
N LYS A 33 4.09 13.71 -0.93
CA LYS A 33 4.36 15.15 -0.73
C LYS A 33 4.00 15.64 0.68
N GLY A 34 4.36 14.88 1.71
CA GLY A 34 4.11 15.22 3.11
C GLY A 34 2.65 15.04 3.58
N LYS A 35 1.74 14.55 2.72
CA LYS A 35 0.33 14.33 3.04
C LYS A 35 -0.03 12.85 2.96
N PRO A 36 -0.88 12.32 3.87
CA PRO A 36 -1.31 10.93 3.84
C PRO A 36 -2.13 10.64 2.59
N TRP A 37 -2.09 9.41 2.09
CA TRP A 37 -2.86 9.02 0.90
C TRP A 37 -4.39 9.13 1.10
N SER A 38 -4.87 9.13 2.34
CA SER A 38 -6.28 9.38 2.66
C SER A 38 -6.74 10.79 2.24
N GLU A 39 -5.90 11.81 2.39
CA GLU A 39 -6.21 13.17 1.91
C GLU A 39 -6.31 13.26 0.39
N TRP A 40 -5.49 12.49 -0.33
CA TRP A 40 -5.48 12.49 -1.80
C TRP A 40 -6.62 11.69 -2.42
N THR A 41 -7.10 10.66 -1.71
CA THR A 41 -8.06 9.68 -2.24
C THR A 41 -9.46 9.83 -1.66
N GLY A 42 -9.60 10.52 -0.51
CA GLY A 42 -10.83 10.56 0.27
C GLY A 42 -11.16 9.24 0.98
N ILE A 43 -10.26 8.25 0.93
CA ILE A 43 -10.46 6.93 1.52
C ILE A 43 -9.72 6.87 2.87
N PRO A 44 -10.40 6.58 4.00
CA PRO A 44 -9.75 6.43 5.29
C PRO A 44 -8.66 5.37 5.26
N GLY A 45 -7.55 5.60 5.98
CA GLY A 45 -6.45 4.62 6.08
C GLY A 45 -5.83 4.23 4.72
N ALA A 46 -5.96 5.07 3.69
CA ALA A 46 -5.41 4.75 2.38
C ALA A 46 -3.87 4.75 2.41
N ILE A 47 -3.29 3.73 1.79
CA ILE A 47 -1.85 3.64 1.50
C ILE A 47 -1.65 3.24 0.04
N LEU A 48 -0.55 3.70 -0.56
CA LEU A 48 -0.12 3.23 -1.87
C LEU A 48 0.80 2.04 -1.71
N VAL A 49 0.52 0.96 -2.43
CA VAL A 49 1.38 -0.23 -2.46
C VAL A 49 1.99 -0.42 -3.85
N ARG A 50 3.26 -0.79 -3.90
CA ARG A 50 4.01 -1.06 -5.15
C ARG A 50 4.88 -2.30 -4.96
N CYS A 51 5.14 -3.01 -6.05
CA CYS A 51 6.06 -4.13 -6.06
C CYS A 51 7.29 -3.78 -6.91
N TRP A 52 8.39 -3.43 -6.25
CA TRP A 52 9.62 -3.06 -6.92
C TRP A 52 10.25 -4.28 -7.60
N GLY A 53 10.72 -4.10 -8.84
CA GLY A 53 11.28 -5.16 -9.68
C GLY A 53 10.24 -6.10 -10.34
N ARG A 54 8.97 -6.08 -9.90
CA ARG A 54 7.90 -6.98 -10.38
C ARG A 54 6.53 -6.29 -10.54
N ALA A 55 6.54 -5.01 -10.94
CA ALA A 55 5.31 -4.21 -11.05
C ALA A 55 4.39 -4.64 -12.21
N LYS A 56 4.93 -5.31 -13.23
CA LYS A 56 4.14 -5.84 -14.36
C LYS A 56 3.34 -7.07 -13.93
N GLU A 57 3.92 -7.90 -13.09
CA GLU A 57 3.35 -9.14 -12.56
C GLU A 57 2.44 -8.89 -11.36
N VAL A 58 2.81 -7.92 -10.51
CA VAL A 58 2.05 -7.51 -9.33
C VAL A 58 1.80 -5.99 -9.40
N PRO A 59 0.73 -5.57 -10.11
CA PRO A 59 0.38 -4.16 -10.23
C PRO A 59 0.09 -3.54 -8.86
N GLY A 60 0.72 -2.40 -8.60
CA GLY A 60 0.46 -1.58 -7.42
C GLY A 60 -0.86 -0.81 -7.48
N GLY A 61 -1.24 -0.20 -6.37
CA GLY A 61 -2.48 0.55 -6.24
C GLY A 61 -2.72 1.07 -4.83
N ILE A 62 -3.91 1.61 -4.59
CA ILE A 62 -4.34 2.04 -3.25
C ILE A 62 -4.98 0.86 -2.53
N ILE A 63 -4.58 0.67 -1.26
CA ILE A 63 -5.34 -0.13 -0.31
C ILE A 63 -5.95 0.83 0.71
N GLY A 64 -7.27 0.78 0.84
CA GLY A 64 -8.03 1.62 1.77
C GLY A 64 -8.33 0.91 3.09
N ASP A 65 -8.92 1.64 4.03
CA ASP A 65 -9.46 1.12 5.29
C ASP A 65 -8.43 0.32 6.10
N VAL A 66 -7.16 0.70 5.98
CA VAL A 66 -6.09 0.13 6.82
C VAL A 66 -6.17 0.78 8.19
N PRO A 67 -6.22 -0.02 9.28
CA PRO A 67 -6.22 0.49 10.65
C PRO A 67 -5.05 1.46 10.90
N SER A 68 -5.32 2.52 11.66
CA SER A 68 -4.36 3.61 11.87
C SER A 68 -3.09 3.16 12.59
N ASP A 69 -3.20 2.24 13.55
CA ASP A 69 -2.07 1.60 14.22
C ASP A 69 -1.09 0.96 13.22
N VAL A 70 -1.62 0.22 12.24
CA VAL A 70 -0.82 -0.37 11.16
C VAL A 70 -0.20 0.69 10.26
N VAL A 71 -0.95 1.75 9.92
CA VAL A 71 -0.41 2.84 9.10
C VAL A 71 0.73 3.57 9.80
N GLU A 72 0.66 3.76 11.13
CA GLU A 72 1.74 4.38 11.92
C GLU A 72 2.96 3.45 12.04
N GLU A 73 2.80 2.14 12.26
CA GLU A 73 3.91 1.18 12.24
C GLU A 73 4.65 1.22 10.90
N LEU A 74 3.92 1.27 9.78
CA LEU A 74 4.50 1.35 8.44
C LEU A 74 5.26 2.64 8.14
N LYS A 75 5.04 3.72 8.90
CA LYS A 75 5.85 4.94 8.79
C LYS A 75 7.21 4.79 9.48
N ALA A 76 7.29 4.00 10.54
CA ALA A 76 8.49 3.88 11.36
C ALA A 76 9.60 3.05 10.68
N GLU A 77 9.26 2.26 9.67
CA GLU A 77 10.19 1.38 8.95
C GLU A 77 10.73 1.95 7.63
N ILE A 78 10.43 3.22 7.29
CA ILE A 78 10.87 3.89 6.05
C ILE A 78 11.92 4.95 6.34
#